data_AF-A0A8K1CPI1-F1
#
_entry.id   AF-A0A8K1CPI1-F1
#
_cell.length_a   1.000
_cell.length_b   1.000
_cell.length_c   1.000
_cell.angle_alpha   90.00
_cell.angle_beta   90.00
_cell.angle_gamma   90.00
#
_symmetry.space_group_name_H-M   'P 1'
#
loop_
_entity.id
_entity.type
_entity.pdbx_description
1 polymer ?
#
loop_
_entity_poly.entity_id
_entity_poly.type
_entity_poly.pdbx_seq_one_letter_code
_entity_poly.pdbx_strand_id
1 'polypeptide(L)'
;MSDAAVEAFTSVDETLAAVEEHLKVFGEKPVDEFLAELSPVDKAKVQVSLAYSINALLYVYLKTQGVSSKDIRQTHVKQELERVKGFIKKIKDTEELAKGPSLKLDKEASKRFVNNALSRDQVYTDALEARKQEEEAAATKEKTKTTRSSPSAKTVDKKNTKRRRKQ
;
A
#
# COMPACT_ATOMS: atom_id res chain seq x y z
N MET A 1 29.02 -18.24 -37.46
CA MET A 1 28.15 -17.96 -36.29
C MET A 1 26.73 -18.26 -36.72
N SER A 2 25.93 -18.96 -35.92
CA SER A 2 24.49 -19.12 -36.22
C SER A 2 23.79 -17.76 -36.08
N ASP A 3 22.74 -17.50 -36.86
CA ASP A 3 21.94 -16.25 -36.75
C ASP A 3 21.47 -16.02 -35.31
N ALA A 4 21.06 -17.08 -34.62
CA ALA A 4 20.67 -17.03 -33.20
C ALA A 4 21.78 -16.52 -32.26
N ALA A 5 23.06 -16.76 -32.59
CA ALA A 5 24.16 -16.25 -31.78
C ALA A 5 24.34 -14.75 -31.98
N VAL A 6 24.15 -14.26 -33.22
CA VAL A 6 24.25 -12.83 -33.54
C VAL A 6 23.14 -12.06 -32.83
N GLU A 7 21.89 -12.56 -32.86
CA GLU A 7 20.77 -11.97 -32.13
C GLU A 7 20.98 -11.94 -30.62
N ALA A 8 21.58 -12.98 -30.04
CA ALA A 8 21.91 -13.00 -28.62
C ALA A 8 22.94 -11.94 -28.24
N PHE A 9 23.96 -11.72 -29.08
CA PHE A 9 24.97 -10.68 -28.83
C PHE A 9 24.38 -9.27 -28.95
N THR A 10 23.54 -9.00 -29.96
CA THR A 10 22.90 -7.69 -30.09
C THR A 10 21.98 -7.40 -28.89
N SER A 11 21.24 -8.40 -28.42
CA SER A 11 20.41 -8.26 -27.22
C SER A 11 21.23 -7.95 -25.96
N VAL A 12 22.38 -8.63 -25.78
CA VAL A 12 23.27 -8.33 -24.64
C VAL A 12 23.83 -6.92 -24.74
N ASP A 13 24.21 -6.47 -25.93
CA ASP A 13 24.75 -5.12 -26.16
C ASP A 13 23.71 -4.03 -25.83
N GLU A 14 22.48 -4.20 -26.32
CA GLU A 14 21.36 -3.28 -26.02
C GLU A 14 21.05 -3.23 -24.51
N THR A 15 21.01 -4.38 -23.84
CA THR A 15 20.74 -4.43 -22.40
C THR A 15 21.88 -3.85 -21.58
N LEU A 16 23.14 -3.99 -22.03
CA LEU A 16 24.29 -3.39 -21.37
C LEU A 16 24.27 -1.86 -21.51
N ALA A 17 23.95 -1.35 -22.71
CA ALA A 17 23.80 0.09 -22.94
C ALA A 17 22.73 0.72 -22.02
N ALA A 18 21.60 0.01 -21.81
CA ALA A 18 20.56 0.46 -20.87
C ALA A 18 21.05 0.50 -19.41
N VAL A 19 21.82 -0.51 -18.99
CA VAL A 19 22.42 -0.53 -17.64
C VAL A 19 23.41 0.63 -17.46
N GLU A 20 24.25 0.89 -18.46
CA GLU A 20 25.18 2.02 -18.45
C GLU A 20 24.44 3.36 -18.33
N GLU A 21 23.34 3.54 -19.06
CA GLU A 21 22.52 4.75 -18.95
C GLU A 21 21.98 4.96 -17.53
N HIS A 22 21.46 3.91 -16.89
CA HIS A 22 20.98 4.01 -15.50
C HIS A 22 22.09 4.28 -14.49
N LEU A 23 23.32 3.81 -14.75
CA LEU A 23 24.46 4.01 -13.86
C LEU A 23 25.11 5.40 -14.00
N LYS A 24 24.87 6.13 -15.11
CA LYS A 24 25.40 7.50 -15.31
C LYS A 24 25.03 8.46 -14.19
N VAL A 25 23.87 8.28 -13.57
CA VAL A 25 23.41 9.10 -12.44
C VAL A 25 24.40 9.11 -11.27
N PHE A 26 25.13 8.00 -11.06
CA PHE A 26 26.14 7.90 -10.00
C PHE A 26 27.52 8.46 -10.40
N GLY A 27 27.71 8.85 -11.67
CA GLY A 27 28.94 9.46 -12.17
C GLY A 27 28.96 10.99 -12.06
N GLU A 28 27.81 11.64 -11.90
CA GLU A 28 27.69 13.10 -11.85
C GLU A 28 28.05 13.69 -10.49
N LYS A 29 27.72 12.97 -9.41
CA LYS A 29 27.96 13.37 -8.02
C LYS A 29 28.52 12.19 -7.23
N PRO A 30 29.35 12.45 -6.20
CA PRO A 30 29.79 11.38 -5.32
C PRO A 30 28.59 10.71 -4.64
N VAL A 31 28.66 9.38 -4.52
CA VAL A 31 27.56 8.56 -3.98
C VAL A 31 27.17 8.99 -2.57
N ASP A 32 28.12 9.48 -1.77
CA ASP A 32 27.87 9.94 -0.40
C ASP A 32 26.97 11.18 -0.35
N GLU A 33 27.14 12.12 -1.28
CA GLU A 33 26.28 13.31 -1.39
C GLU A 33 24.88 12.91 -1.86
N PHE A 34 24.78 12.02 -2.84
CA PHE A 34 23.50 11.48 -3.30
C PHE A 34 22.76 10.77 -2.17
N LEU A 35 23.47 9.97 -1.36
CA LEU A 35 22.88 9.27 -0.24
C LEU A 35 22.54 10.20 0.93
N ALA A 36 23.18 11.37 1.08
CA ALA A 36 22.93 12.27 2.20
C ALA A 36 21.47 12.74 2.23
N GLU A 37 20.89 13.04 1.06
CA GLU A 37 19.55 13.61 0.87
C GLU A 37 18.40 12.61 1.08
N LEU A 38 18.68 11.30 1.07
CA LEU A 38 17.64 10.26 1.11
C LEU A 38 17.17 9.90 2.53
N SER A 39 15.98 9.30 2.64
CA SER A 39 15.53 8.68 3.89
C SER A 39 16.40 7.45 4.23
N PRO A 40 16.54 7.05 5.50
CA PRO A 40 17.36 5.89 5.88
C PRO A 40 16.97 4.60 5.13
N VAL A 41 15.68 4.40 4.88
CA VAL A 41 15.17 3.24 4.14
C VAL A 41 15.55 3.32 2.67
N ASP A 42 15.43 4.50 2.06
CA ASP A 42 15.77 4.68 0.65
C ASP A 42 17.30 4.60 0.43
N LYS A 43 18.11 5.07 1.38
CA LYS A 43 19.56 4.84 1.38
C LYS A 43 19.88 3.34 1.35
N ALA A 44 19.22 2.56 2.21
CA ALA A 44 19.41 1.11 2.25
C ALA A 44 19.01 0.44 0.93
N LYS A 45 17.89 0.85 0.31
CA LYS A 45 17.48 0.36 -1.02
C LYS A 45 18.51 0.65 -2.09
N VAL A 46 19.01 1.88 -2.17
CA VAL A 46 20.02 2.28 -3.16
C VAL A 46 21.31 1.47 -2.97
N GLN A 47 21.83 1.40 -1.74
CA GLN A 47 23.07 0.67 -1.45
C GLN A 47 22.96 -0.83 -1.75
N VAL A 48 21.84 -1.47 -1.36
CA VAL A 48 21.60 -2.89 -1.64
C VAL A 48 21.40 -3.15 -3.12
N SER A 49 20.73 -2.24 -3.83
CA SER A 49 20.56 -2.33 -5.29
C SER A 49 21.90 -2.19 -6.02
N LEU A 50 22.75 -1.24 -5.60
CA LEU A 50 24.09 -1.07 -6.16
C LEU A 50 24.96 -2.30 -5.91
N ALA A 51 24.94 -2.85 -4.70
CA ALA A 51 25.64 -4.10 -4.37
C ALA A 51 25.13 -5.29 -5.21
N TYR A 52 23.83 -5.37 -5.47
CA TYR A 52 23.27 -6.37 -6.38
C TYR A 52 23.80 -6.20 -7.81
N SER A 53 23.74 -4.98 -8.35
CA SER A 53 24.18 -4.66 -9.70
C SER A 53 25.66 -5.01 -9.92
N ILE A 54 26.55 -4.65 -8.99
CA ILE A 54 27.98 -4.97 -9.09
C ILE A 54 28.21 -6.49 -9.12
N ASN A 55 27.57 -7.22 -8.21
CA ASN A 55 27.71 -8.69 -8.16
C ASN A 55 27.09 -9.37 -9.40
N ALA A 56 25.97 -8.86 -9.90
CA ALA A 56 25.33 -9.36 -11.11
C ALA A 56 26.20 -9.11 -12.36
N LEU A 57 26.78 -7.92 -12.50
CA LEU A 57 27.70 -7.61 -13.60
C LEU A 57 28.96 -8.47 -13.53
N LEU A 58 29.51 -8.70 -12.33
CA LEU A 58 30.62 -9.63 -12.13
C LEU A 58 30.25 -11.06 -12.53
N TYR A 59 29.03 -11.52 -12.22
CA TYR A 59 28.54 -12.82 -12.65
C TYR A 59 28.44 -12.94 -14.18
N VAL A 60 27.90 -11.92 -14.85
CA VAL A 60 27.84 -11.85 -16.31
C VAL A 60 29.25 -11.87 -16.91
N TYR A 61 30.17 -11.08 -16.35
CA TYR A 61 31.57 -11.07 -16.78
C TYR A 61 32.24 -12.45 -16.66
N LEU A 62 32.06 -13.16 -15.53
CA LEU A 62 32.62 -14.51 -15.39
C LEU A 62 32.03 -15.48 -16.42
N LYS A 63 30.76 -15.32 -16.79
CA LYS A 63 30.14 -16.13 -17.85
C LYS A 63 30.71 -15.82 -19.23
N THR A 64 30.96 -14.56 -19.56
CA THR A 64 31.54 -14.19 -20.88
C THR A 64 32.99 -14.64 -21.03
N GLN A 65 33.73 -14.73 -19.93
CA GLN A 65 35.09 -15.30 -19.91
C GLN A 65 35.12 -16.85 -20.02
N GLY A 66 33.96 -17.50 -20.18
CA GLY A 66 33.87 -18.96 -20.32
C GLY A 66 34.17 -19.72 -19.03
N VAL A 67 34.10 -19.07 -17.87
CA VAL A 67 34.30 -19.72 -16.58
C VAL A 67 33.22 -20.78 -16.37
N SER A 68 33.61 -21.97 -15.91
CA SER A 68 32.66 -23.06 -15.67
C SER A 68 31.78 -22.78 -14.45
N SER A 69 30.55 -23.31 -14.46
CA SER A 69 29.61 -23.26 -13.32
C SER A 69 30.15 -23.85 -12.01
N LYS A 70 31.17 -24.72 -12.11
CA LYS A 70 31.82 -25.39 -10.97
C LYS A 70 33.02 -24.61 -10.44
N ASP A 71 33.42 -23.53 -11.10
CA ASP A 71 34.52 -22.70 -10.64
C ASP A 71 34.16 -22.06 -9.29
N ILE A 72 35.17 -22.00 -8.43
CA ILE A 72 35.08 -21.36 -7.13
C ILE A 72 34.65 -19.89 -7.28
N ARG A 73 35.13 -19.19 -8.31
CA ARG A 73 34.80 -17.77 -8.55
C ARG A 73 33.30 -17.56 -8.76
N GLN A 74 32.66 -18.37 -9.60
CA GLN A 74 31.22 -18.28 -9.82
C GLN A 74 30.41 -18.69 -8.59
N THR A 75 30.89 -19.68 -7.84
CA THR A 75 30.23 -20.11 -6.60
C THR A 75 30.23 -18.98 -5.56
N HIS A 76 31.34 -18.26 -5.40
CA HIS A 76 31.44 -17.11 -4.51
C HIS A 76 30.48 -15.99 -4.92
N VAL A 77 30.43 -15.65 -6.21
CA VAL A 77 29.49 -14.62 -6.70
C VAL A 77 28.02 -15.02 -6.45
N LYS A 78 27.66 -16.30 -6.60
CA LYS A 78 26.32 -16.78 -6.25
C LYS A 78 26.02 -16.65 -4.75
N GLN A 79 26.98 -16.91 -3.88
CA GLN A 79 26.82 -16.71 -2.44
C GLN A 79 26.61 -15.23 -2.11
N GLU A 80 27.36 -14.33 -2.76
CA GLU A 80 27.19 -12.88 -2.62
C GLU A 80 25.79 -12.43 -3.06
N LEU A 81 25.29 -12.95 -4.18
CA LEU A 81 23.92 -12.66 -4.65
C LEU A 81 22.85 -13.14 -3.65
N GLU A 82 23.01 -14.32 -3.05
CA GLU A 82 22.08 -14.80 -2.02
C GLU A 82 22.17 -13.95 -0.74
N ARG A 83 23.37 -13.50 -0.38
CA ARG A 83 23.57 -12.56 0.73
C ARG A 83 22.81 -11.26 0.50
N VAL A 84 22.94 -10.68 -0.70
CA VAL A 84 22.24 -9.44 -1.10
C VAL A 84 20.73 -9.63 -1.11
N LYS A 85 20.22 -10.76 -1.60
CA LYS A 85 18.79 -11.11 -1.55
C LYS A 85 18.26 -11.17 -0.10
N GLY A 86 19.08 -11.66 0.83
CA GLY A 86 18.79 -11.61 2.25
C GLY A 86 18.59 -10.18 2.77
N PHE A 87 19.42 -9.22 2.32
CA PHE A 87 19.25 -7.81 2.68
C PHE A 87 18.00 -7.17 2.06
N ILE A 88 17.68 -7.50 0.80
CA ILE A 88 16.43 -7.04 0.16
C ILE A 88 15.22 -7.51 0.98
N LYS A 89 15.23 -8.76 1.45
CA LYS A 89 14.17 -9.30 2.30
C LYS A 89 14.06 -8.52 3.61
N LYS A 90 15.18 -8.27 4.30
CA LYS A 90 15.20 -7.48 5.54
C LYS A 90 14.60 -6.08 5.35
N ILE A 91 14.94 -5.40 4.25
CA ILE A 91 14.36 -4.09 3.93
C ILE A 91 12.84 -4.20 3.80
N LYS A 92 12.34 -5.17 3.01
CA LYS A 92 10.90 -5.38 2.84
C LYS A 92 10.19 -5.69 4.17
N ASP A 93 10.77 -6.55 4.98
CA ASP A 93 10.23 -6.92 6.29
C ASP A 93 10.16 -5.68 7.21
N THR A 94 11.19 -4.81 7.20
CA THR A 94 11.17 -3.56 7.96
C THR A 94 10.15 -2.55 7.46
N GLU A 95 9.95 -2.46 6.14
CA GLU A 95 8.92 -1.60 5.56
C GLU A 95 7.51 -2.10 5.88
N GLU A 96 7.30 -3.41 5.88
CA GLU A 96 6.03 -4.02 6.25
C GLU A 96 5.74 -3.80 7.73
N LEU A 97 6.74 -3.96 8.60
CA LEU A 97 6.62 -3.67 10.02
C LEU A 97 6.32 -2.19 10.29
N ALA A 98 6.93 -1.28 9.51
CA ALA A 98 6.69 0.16 9.60
C ALA A 98 5.26 0.57 9.20
N LYS A 99 4.55 -0.23 8.39
CA LYS A 99 3.12 -0.01 8.07
C LYS A 99 2.20 -0.27 9.28
N GLY A 100 2.75 -0.79 10.37
CA GLY A 100 2.04 -1.08 11.60
C GLY A 100 1.30 -2.42 11.56
N PRO A 101 0.89 -2.96 12.72
CA PRO A 101 0.13 -4.19 12.77
C PRO A 101 -1.18 -4.00 12.00
N SER A 102 -1.44 -4.84 11.00
CA SER A 102 -2.75 -4.91 10.34
C SER A 102 -3.81 -5.61 11.20
N LEU A 103 -3.54 -5.79 12.50
CA LEU A 103 -4.45 -6.34 13.50
C LEU A 103 -5.66 -5.42 13.62
N LYS A 104 -6.58 -5.54 12.67
CA LYS A 104 -7.89 -4.92 12.75
C LYS A 104 -8.61 -5.61 13.90
N LEU A 105 -8.83 -4.87 14.98
CA LEU A 105 -9.65 -5.33 16.08
C LEU A 105 -11.03 -5.70 15.53
N ASP A 106 -11.46 -6.95 15.73
CA ASP A 106 -12.84 -7.32 15.47
C ASP A 106 -13.73 -6.63 16.50
N LYS A 107 -14.29 -5.49 16.09
CA LYS A 107 -15.15 -4.65 16.94
C LYS A 107 -16.42 -5.40 17.34
N GLU A 108 -16.90 -6.32 16.51
CA GLU A 108 -18.12 -7.08 16.80
C GLU A 108 -17.84 -8.16 17.84
N ALA A 109 -16.76 -8.94 17.67
CA ALA A 109 -16.33 -9.89 18.68
C ALA A 109 -16.03 -9.21 20.02
N SER A 110 -15.33 -8.07 20.00
CA SER A 110 -15.04 -7.28 21.20
C SER A 110 -16.31 -6.82 21.92
N LYS A 111 -17.32 -6.34 21.18
CA LYS A 111 -18.64 -6.00 21.73
C LYS A 111 -19.33 -7.21 22.34
N ARG A 112 -19.27 -8.39 21.69
CA ARG A 112 -19.85 -9.63 22.23
C ARG A 112 -19.18 -10.04 23.55
N PHE A 113 -17.86 -9.94 23.65
CA PHE A 113 -17.14 -10.22 24.89
C PHE A 113 -17.52 -9.26 26.02
N VAL A 114 -17.55 -7.96 25.76
CA VAL A 114 -17.95 -6.94 26.75
C VAL A 114 -19.41 -7.14 27.17
N ASN A 115 -20.31 -7.34 26.21
CA ASN A 115 -21.72 -7.57 26.49
C ASN A 115 -21.91 -8.81 27.37
N ASN A 116 -21.28 -9.93 27.03
CA ASN A 116 -21.40 -11.17 27.81
C ASN A 116 -20.85 -11.03 29.23
N ALA A 117 -19.73 -10.32 29.41
CA ALA A 117 -19.14 -10.06 30.72
C ALA A 117 -20.04 -9.18 31.61
N LEU A 118 -20.74 -8.21 31.00
CA LEU A 118 -21.60 -7.25 31.69
C LEU A 118 -23.09 -7.64 31.70
N SER A 119 -23.47 -8.76 31.07
CA SER A 119 -24.88 -9.21 30.97
C SER A 119 -25.53 -9.54 32.31
N ARG A 120 -24.73 -9.70 33.36
CA ARG A 120 -25.20 -9.97 34.73
C ARG A 120 -25.45 -8.69 35.53
N ASP A 121 -25.04 -7.54 35.02
CA ASP A 121 -25.26 -6.24 35.66
C ASP A 121 -26.55 -5.61 35.13
N GLN A 122 -27.55 -5.44 36.02
CA GLN A 122 -28.86 -4.89 35.67
C GLN A 122 -28.78 -3.45 35.15
N VAL A 123 -27.80 -2.67 35.62
CA VAL A 123 -27.60 -1.29 35.15
C VAL A 123 -27.15 -1.28 33.69
N TYR A 124 -26.39 -2.29 33.27
CA TYR A 124 -25.90 -2.42 31.91
C TYR A 124 -26.98 -2.90 30.93
N THR A 125 -27.84 -3.83 31.36
CA THR A 125 -28.95 -4.31 30.53
C THR A 125 -29.96 -3.20 30.25
N ASP A 126 -30.31 -2.41 31.27
CA ASP A 126 -31.27 -1.31 31.12
C ASP A 126 -30.72 -0.20 30.21
N ALA A 127 -29.41 0.08 30.31
CA ALA A 127 -28.74 1.04 29.43
C ALA A 127 -28.66 0.56 27.97
N LEU A 128 -28.50 -0.74 27.72
CA LEU A 128 -28.52 -1.32 26.37
C LEU A 128 -29.91 -1.26 25.75
N GLU A 129 -30.96 -1.54 26.53
CA GLU A 129 -32.35 -1.46 26.06
C GLU A 129 -32.74 -0.02 25.73
N ALA A 130 -32.37 0.95 26.58
CA ALA A 130 -32.59 2.36 26.31
C ALA A 130 -31.90 2.81 25.01
N ARG A 131 -30.65 2.39 24.78
CA ARG A 131 -29.92 2.72 23.52
C ARG A 131 -30.53 2.08 22.28
N LYS A 132 -31.01 0.84 22.37
CA LYS A 132 -31.72 0.18 21.26
C LYS A 132 -33.01 0.91 20.92
N GLN A 133 -33.78 1.33 21.93
CA GLN A 133 -35.01 2.10 21.72
C GLN A 133 -34.74 3.47 21.09
N GLU A 134 -33.66 4.15 21.48
CA GLU A 134 -33.23 5.41 20.87
C GLU A 134 -32.81 5.24 19.40
N GLU A 135 -32.04 4.18 19.08
CA GLU A 135 -31.63 3.87 17.70
C GLU A 135 -32.84 3.48 16.80
N GLU A 136 -33.78 2.69 17.32
CA GLU A 136 -35.01 2.33 16.61
C GLU A 136 -35.92 3.55 16.39
N ALA A 137 -36.03 4.43 17.38
CA ALA A 137 -36.77 5.70 17.25
C ALA A 137 -36.11 6.66 16.24
N ALA A 138 -34.78 6.69 16.16
CA ALA A 138 -34.04 7.48 15.18
C ALA A 138 -34.19 6.92 13.75
N ALA A 139 -34.07 5.61 13.56
CA ALA A 139 -34.25 4.95 12.26
C ALA A 139 -35.68 5.10 11.71
N THR A 140 -36.68 5.16 12.59
CA THR A 140 -38.08 5.39 12.21
C THR A 140 -38.32 6.84 11.77
N LYS A 141 -37.67 7.81 12.42
CA LYS A 141 -37.73 9.23 12.01
C LYS A 141 -37.04 9.49 10.67
N GLU A 142 -35.96 8.76 10.35
CA GLU A 142 -35.24 8.89 9.08
C GLU A 142 -36.05 8.32 7.89
N LYS A 143 -36.70 7.16 8.05
CA LYS A 143 -37.61 6.59 7.02
C LYS A 143 -38.86 7.45 6.74
N THR A 144 -39.30 8.27 7.69
CA THR A 144 -40.47 9.15 7.53
C THR A 144 -40.13 10.43 6.73
N LYS A 145 -38.84 10.77 6.56
CA LYS A 145 -38.40 11.96 5.83
C LYS A 145 -38.24 11.72 4.31
N THR A 146 -37.97 10.49 3.88
CA THR A 146 -37.73 10.13 2.47
C THR A 146 -39.02 9.91 1.64
N THR A 147 -40.19 9.82 2.27
CA THR A 147 -41.49 9.60 1.59
C THR A 147 -42.31 10.88 1.35
N ARG A 148 -41.80 12.08 1.69
CA ARG A 148 -42.56 13.35 1.59
C ARG A 148 -42.06 14.35 0.53
N SER A 149 -41.29 13.95 -0.47
CA SER A 149 -40.88 14.85 -1.56
C SER A 149 -41.38 14.40 -2.94
N SER A 150 -42.63 14.73 -3.24
CA SER A 150 -43.07 15.02 -4.61
C SER A 150 -44.19 16.08 -4.61
N PRO A 151 -43.96 17.26 -5.23
CA PRO A 151 -45.06 18.11 -5.66
C PRO A 151 -45.05 18.23 -7.19
N SER A 152 -46.13 17.80 -7.84
CA SER A 152 -46.44 18.23 -9.21
C SER A 152 -47.64 19.17 -9.18
N ALA A 153 -47.47 20.27 -9.89
CA ALA A 153 -48.27 21.49 -9.90
C ALA A 153 -49.55 21.44 -10.74
N LYS A 154 -50.35 22.51 -10.55
CA LYS A 154 -51.29 23.24 -11.46
C LYS A 154 -52.72 23.31 -10.87
N THR A 155 -53.47 24.42 -10.84
CA THR A 155 -53.40 25.79 -11.41
C THR A 155 -54.58 26.61 -10.82
N VAL A 156 -54.35 27.91 -10.52
CA VAL A 156 -55.18 29.13 -10.80
C VAL A 156 -56.71 29.07 -10.50
N ASP A 157 -57.38 29.97 -9.75
CA ASP A 157 -57.55 31.42 -9.99
C ASP A 157 -58.34 32.12 -8.84
N LYS A 158 -58.13 33.44 -8.75
CA LYS A 158 -59.06 34.55 -8.37
C LYS A 158 -59.71 34.74 -6.98
N LYS A 159 -59.39 35.95 -6.50
CA LYS A 159 -60.27 37.04 -6.01
C LYS A 159 -60.79 37.02 -4.55
N ASN A 160 -60.05 37.83 -3.78
CA ASN A 160 -60.49 39.14 -3.28
C ASN A 160 -61.31 39.24 -1.97
N THR A 161 -60.88 40.25 -1.22
CA THR A 161 -61.66 41.16 -0.35
C THR A 161 -62.07 40.72 1.06
N LYS A 162 -61.30 41.29 2.00
CA LYS A 162 -61.73 42.23 3.06
C LYS A 162 -62.64 41.70 4.18
N ARG A 163 -62.04 41.82 5.37
CA ARG A 163 -62.43 42.70 6.50
C ARG A 163 -63.04 42.01 7.74
N ARG A 164 -62.41 42.41 8.87
CA ARG A 164 -62.98 42.67 10.21
C ARG A 164 -63.32 41.41 11.03
N ARG A 165 -63.22 41.37 12.35
CA ARG A 165 -62.64 42.15 13.49
C ARG A 165 -63.23 41.41 14.71
N LYS A 166 -62.48 41.26 15.83
CA LYS A 166 -62.94 41.19 17.25
C LYS A 166 -64.27 40.43 17.53
N GLN A 167 -64.31 39.41 18.39
CA GLN A 167 -63.91 39.38 19.80
C GLN A 167 -63.72 37.92 20.22
#